data_AF-A0A6A7G5Q4-F1
#
_entry.id   AF-A0A6A7G5Q4-F1
#
_cell.length_a   1.000
_cell.length_b   1.000
_cell.length_c   1.000
_cell.angle_alpha   90.00
_cell.angle_beta   90.00
_cell.angle_gamma   90.00
#
_symmetry.space_group_name_H-M   'P 1'
#
loop_
_entity.id
_entity.type
_entity.pdbx_description
1 polymer ?
#
loop_
_entity_poly.entity_id
_entity_poly.type
_entity_poly.pdbx_seq_one_letter_code
_entity_poly.pdbx_strand_id
1 'polypeptide(L)'
;MASSVRAPKQWCLSRVETVTSFENWRQNIQYVLSLYSKFSPFLVDDFKWEKKTKRDPTRGLEYDPSSVPEVRHYTAQQKVATLELMLGQVANYCPVISRNTIVRNSTSIDQIWQCIRLHYGFQSTGAHFVGLADMKLEVGELTEDL
;
A
#
# COMPACT_ATOMS: atom_id res chain seq x y z
N MET A 1 27.55 -20.10 -8.99
CA MET A 1 26.20 -20.67 -9.13
C MET A 1 25.21 -19.66 -8.55
N ALA A 2 24.50 -18.91 -9.38
CA ALA A 2 23.46 -18.00 -8.89
C ALA A 2 22.26 -18.86 -8.50
N SER A 3 22.10 -19.11 -7.20
CA SER A 3 20.85 -19.65 -6.64
C SER A 3 19.72 -18.71 -7.03
N SER A 4 18.98 -19.07 -8.08
CA SER A 4 17.75 -18.39 -8.47
C SER A 4 16.75 -18.62 -7.35
N VAL A 5 16.73 -17.72 -6.37
CA VAL A 5 15.72 -17.69 -5.31
C VAL A 5 14.40 -17.44 -6.00
N ARG A 6 13.66 -18.52 -6.26
CA ARG A 6 12.36 -18.44 -6.92
C ARG A 6 11.48 -17.50 -6.10
N ALA A 7 10.94 -16.48 -6.76
CA ALA A 7 10.03 -15.54 -6.10
C ALA A 7 8.91 -16.34 -5.40
N PRO A 8 8.60 -16.04 -4.13
CA PRO A 8 7.59 -16.79 -3.41
C PRO A 8 6.24 -16.65 -4.12
N LYS A 9 5.48 -17.75 -4.18
CA LYS A 9 4.20 -17.80 -4.89
C LYS A 9 3.29 -16.68 -4.39
N GLN A 10 2.82 -15.85 -5.30
CA GLN A 10 1.83 -14.81 -5.01
C GLN A 10 0.44 -15.44 -4.88
N TRP A 11 -0.40 -14.88 -4.01
CA TRP A 11 -1.79 -15.30 -3.85
C TRP A 11 -2.71 -14.09 -3.76
N CYS A 12 -3.98 -14.29 -4.05
CA CYS A 12 -5.00 -13.26 -3.89
C CYS A 12 -5.47 -13.22 -2.45
N LEU A 13 -5.68 -12.01 -1.92
CA LEU A 13 -6.38 -11.84 -0.66
C LEU A 13 -7.82 -12.36 -0.76
N SER A 14 -8.27 -13.04 0.29
CA SER A 14 -9.63 -13.54 0.42
C SER A 14 -10.51 -12.56 1.22
N ARG A 15 -11.81 -12.85 1.33
CA ARG A 15 -12.76 -11.98 2.06
C ARG A 15 -12.43 -11.86 3.56
N VAL A 16 -11.76 -12.85 4.15
CA VAL A 16 -11.41 -12.88 5.57
C VAL A 16 -9.95 -13.26 5.69
N GLU A 17 -9.14 -12.36 6.24
CA GLU A 17 -7.71 -12.56 6.46
C GLU A 17 -7.38 -12.32 7.93
N THR A 18 -6.27 -12.88 8.40
CA THR A 18 -5.67 -12.49 9.69
C THR A 18 -4.62 -11.42 9.47
N VAL A 19 -4.27 -10.66 10.52
CA VAL A 19 -3.18 -9.67 10.47
C VAL A 19 -1.90 -10.31 9.92
N THR A 20 -1.51 -11.47 10.44
CA THR A 20 -0.32 -12.20 10.00
C THR A 20 -0.38 -12.58 8.51
N SER A 21 -1.52 -13.09 8.03
CA SER A 21 -1.69 -13.43 6.61
C SER A 21 -1.54 -12.21 5.71
N PHE A 22 -2.15 -11.09 6.11
CA PHE A 22 -2.04 -9.83 5.38
C PHE A 22 -0.60 -9.27 5.38
N GLU A 23 0.12 -9.30 6.50
CA GLU A 23 1.51 -8.84 6.53
C GLU A 23 2.42 -9.68 5.64
N ASN A 24 2.24 -11.01 5.67
CA ASN A 24 2.97 -11.94 4.81
C ASN A 24 2.65 -11.67 3.33
N TRP A 25 1.38 -11.44 3.01
CA TRP A 25 0.95 -11.07 1.66
C TRP A 25 1.58 -9.75 1.21
N ARG A 26 1.53 -8.71 2.06
CA ARG A 26 2.11 -7.39 1.76
C ARG A 26 3.61 -7.51 1.49
N GLN A 27 4.35 -8.21 2.34
CA GLN A 27 5.79 -8.45 2.16
C GLN A 27 6.07 -9.22 0.87
N ASN A 28 5.27 -10.24 0.55
CA ASN A 28 5.40 -10.99 -0.69
C ASN A 28 5.20 -10.10 -1.93
N ILE A 29 4.12 -9.30 -1.96
CA ILE A 29 3.83 -8.40 -3.07
C ILE A 29 4.93 -7.34 -3.18
N GLN A 30 5.34 -6.71 -2.08
CA GLN A 30 6.40 -5.72 -2.08
C GLN A 30 7.73 -6.29 -2.57
N TYR A 31 8.09 -7.51 -2.17
CA TYR A 31 9.25 -8.21 -2.69
C TYR A 31 9.16 -8.41 -4.20
N VAL A 32 8.04 -8.93 -4.73
CA VAL A 32 7.90 -9.15 -6.17
C VAL A 32 7.95 -7.84 -6.95
N LEU A 33 7.34 -6.77 -6.45
CA LEU A 33 7.44 -5.46 -7.08
C LEU A 33 8.89 -4.94 -7.05
N SER A 34 9.64 -5.18 -5.98
CA SER A 34 11.04 -4.75 -5.85
C SER A 34 11.99 -5.45 -6.84
N LEU A 35 11.63 -6.65 -7.33
CA LEU A 35 12.42 -7.35 -8.36
C LEU A 35 12.46 -6.58 -9.69
N TYR A 36 11.48 -5.71 -9.94
CA TYR A 36 11.46 -4.87 -11.13
C TYR A 36 12.02 -3.48 -10.80
N SER A 37 13.25 -3.22 -11.26
CA SER A 37 13.99 -1.99 -10.95
C SER A 37 13.26 -0.69 -11.32
N LYS A 38 12.36 -0.72 -12.31
CA LYS A 38 11.58 0.47 -12.68
C LYS A 38 10.46 0.79 -11.68
N PHE A 39 10.10 -0.13 -10.80
CA PHE A 39 9.14 0.13 -9.72
C PHE A 39 9.79 0.74 -8.48
N SER A 40 11.10 0.60 -8.32
CA SER A 40 11.81 1.08 -7.12
C SER A 40 11.50 2.52 -6.73
N PRO A 41 11.40 3.51 -7.66
CA PRO A 41 11.07 4.88 -7.28
C PRO A 41 9.69 5.03 -6.63
N PHE A 42 8.73 4.17 -6.97
CA PHE A 42 7.34 4.23 -6.49
C PHE A 42 7.11 3.48 -5.17
N LEU A 43 8.09 2.67 -4.74
CA LEU A 43 7.99 1.83 -3.53
C LEU A 43 8.59 2.49 -2.29
N VAL A 44 9.17 3.69 -2.43
CA VAL A 44 9.72 4.47 -1.30
C VAL A 44 8.57 5.17 -0.56
N ASP A 45 8.58 5.14 0.78
CA ASP A 45 7.49 5.66 1.63
C ASP A 45 7.14 7.14 1.37
N ASP A 46 8.13 7.97 0.99
CA ASP A 46 7.93 9.39 0.72
C ASP A 46 7.46 9.71 -0.71
N PHE A 47 7.44 8.72 -1.61
CA PHE A 47 7.04 8.96 -2.99
C PHE A 47 5.52 9.08 -3.11
N LYS A 48 5.06 10.24 -3.59
CA LYS A 48 3.64 10.53 -3.78
C LYS A 48 3.35 10.85 -5.24
N TRP A 49 2.15 10.45 -5.68
CA TRP A 49 1.60 10.78 -7.00
C TRP A 49 0.17 11.29 -6.83
N GLU A 50 -0.37 11.93 -7.87
CA GLU A 50 -1.74 12.46 -7.84
C GLU A 50 -2.78 11.45 -8.34
N LYS A 51 -4.06 11.76 -8.09
CA LYS A 51 -5.16 10.93 -8.58
C LYS A 51 -5.23 11.00 -10.11
N LYS A 52 -5.55 9.88 -10.75
CA LYS A 52 -5.72 9.84 -12.21
C LYS A 52 -7.01 10.58 -12.59
N THR A 53 -6.87 11.77 -13.16
CA THR A 53 -8.00 12.57 -13.66
C THR A 53 -7.93 12.71 -15.18
N LYS A 54 -9.01 13.20 -15.80
CA LYS A 54 -8.99 13.53 -17.24
C LYS A 54 -8.11 14.74 -17.55
N ARG A 55 -7.92 15.64 -16.57
CA ARG A 55 -7.17 16.90 -16.71
C ARG A 55 -5.68 16.70 -16.47
N ASP A 56 -5.34 15.79 -15.55
CA ASP A 56 -3.98 15.36 -15.29
C ASP A 56 -3.87 13.84 -15.43
N PRO A 57 -3.51 13.35 -16.64
CA PRO A 57 -3.21 11.94 -16.86
C PRO A 57 -1.81 11.57 -16.34
N THR A 58 -0.95 12.56 -16.11
CA THR A 58 0.44 12.38 -15.66
C THR A 58 0.58 12.18 -14.15
N ARG A 59 -0.51 12.40 -13.39
CA ARG A 59 -0.57 12.17 -11.94
C ARG A 59 0.51 12.97 -11.19
N GLY A 60 0.78 14.19 -11.66
CA GLY A 60 1.84 15.05 -11.16
C GLY A 60 3.27 14.55 -11.41
N LEU A 61 3.47 13.48 -12.19
CA LEU A 61 4.82 12.98 -12.50
C LEU A 61 5.48 13.84 -13.58
N GLU A 62 6.63 14.38 -13.25
CA GLU A 62 7.41 15.23 -14.14
C GLU A 62 8.51 14.45 -14.90
N TYR A 63 8.99 15.08 -15.98
CA TYR A 63 10.12 14.61 -16.77
C TYR A 63 11.38 14.54 -15.90
N ASP A 64 12.24 13.52 -16.11
CA ASP A 64 13.51 13.46 -15.38
C ASP A 64 14.39 14.69 -15.68
N PRO A 65 15.02 15.30 -14.66
CA PRO A 65 15.89 16.45 -14.88
C PRO A 65 17.06 16.06 -15.78
N SER A 66 17.57 17.01 -16.57
CA SER A 66 18.70 16.85 -17.52
C SER A 66 20.00 16.32 -16.89
N SER A 67 20.04 16.18 -15.57
CA SER A 67 21.09 15.53 -14.79
C SER A 67 21.17 14.02 -14.99
N VAL A 68 20.13 13.37 -15.51
CA VAL A 68 20.14 11.93 -15.78
C VAL A 68 20.72 11.68 -17.18
N PRO A 69 21.56 10.65 -17.39
CA PRO A 69 22.00 10.31 -18.75
C PRO A 69 20.80 9.98 -19.65
N GLU A 70 20.78 10.46 -20.90
CA GLU A 70 19.66 10.23 -21.85
C GLU A 70 19.24 8.75 -21.98
N VAL A 71 20.19 7.82 -21.82
CA VAL A 71 19.98 6.37 -21.86
C VAL A 71 19.07 5.86 -20.73
N ARG A 72 18.92 6.64 -19.64
CA ARG A 72 18.07 6.33 -18.48
C ARG A 72 16.97 7.38 -18.26
N HIS A 73 16.79 8.31 -19.19
CA HIS A 73 15.72 9.30 -19.12
C HIS A 73 14.35 8.65 -19.27
N TYR A 74 13.44 8.90 -18.34
CA TYR A 74 12.04 8.56 -18.50
C TYR A 74 11.19 9.80 -18.73
N THR A 75 10.33 9.73 -19.75
CA THR A 75 9.28 10.73 -19.94
C THR A 75 8.24 10.61 -18.81
N ALA A 76 7.52 11.70 -18.52
CA ALA A 76 6.39 11.67 -17.60
C ALA A 76 5.39 10.55 -17.94
N GLN A 77 5.13 10.33 -19.24
CA GLN A 77 4.24 9.27 -19.72
C GLN A 77 4.80 7.86 -19.46
N GLN A 78 6.10 7.64 -19.64
CA GLN A 78 6.73 6.35 -19.34
C GLN A 78 6.71 6.04 -17.85
N LYS A 79 6.92 7.05 -17.00
CA LYS A 79 6.80 6.91 -15.54
C LYS A 79 5.37 6.54 -15.14
N VAL A 80 4.36 7.23 -15.69
CA VAL A 80 2.96 6.89 -15.43
C VAL A 80 2.61 5.50 -15.92
N ALA A 81 3.01 5.11 -17.13
CA ALA A 81 2.75 3.77 -17.63
C ALA A 81 3.34 2.70 -16.70
N THR A 82 4.55 2.95 -16.19
CA THR A 82 5.21 2.06 -15.22
C THR A 82 4.47 2.03 -13.89
N LEU A 83 4.04 3.18 -13.37
CA LEU A 83 3.21 3.27 -12.16
C LEU A 83 1.88 2.52 -12.33
N GLU A 84 1.20 2.66 -13.46
CA GLU A 84 -0.05 1.97 -13.73
C GLU A 84 0.11 0.45 -13.81
N LEU A 85 1.23 -0.02 -14.35
CA LEU A 85 1.58 -1.45 -14.32
C LEU A 85 1.78 -1.95 -12.89
N MET A 86 2.50 -1.19 -12.06
CA MET A 86 2.71 -1.53 -10.65
C MET A 86 1.38 -1.62 -9.89
N LEU A 87 0.53 -0.60 -10.01
CA LEU A 87 -0.77 -0.55 -9.36
C LEU A 87 -1.71 -1.64 -9.89
N GLY A 88 -1.62 -1.95 -11.18
CA GLY A 88 -2.34 -3.07 -11.79
C GLY A 88 -1.96 -4.42 -11.19
N GLN A 89 -0.67 -4.65 -10.93
CA GLN A 89 -0.20 -5.87 -10.26
C GLN A 89 -0.78 -6.00 -8.85
N VAL A 90 -0.73 -4.94 -8.04
CA VAL A 90 -1.32 -4.95 -6.69
C VAL A 90 -2.83 -5.22 -6.76
N ALA A 91 -3.55 -4.57 -7.67
CA ALA A 91 -4.98 -4.75 -7.82
C ALA A 91 -5.38 -6.17 -8.28
N ASN A 92 -4.54 -6.85 -9.05
CA ASN A 92 -4.80 -8.23 -9.48
C ASN A 92 -4.79 -9.22 -8.29
N TYR A 93 -3.95 -8.97 -7.28
CA TYR A 93 -3.83 -9.82 -6.09
C TYR A 93 -4.66 -9.31 -4.89
N CYS A 94 -5.35 -8.18 -5.03
CA CYS A 94 -6.21 -7.60 -4.00
C CYS A 94 -7.66 -7.45 -4.51
N PRO A 95 -8.40 -8.56 -4.69
CA PRO A 95 -9.77 -8.51 -5.23
C PRO A 95 -10.80 -7.89 -4.26
N VAL A 96 -10.44 -7.74 -2.99
CA VAL A 96 -11.32 -7.22 -1.93
C VAL A 96 -11.51 -5.70 -1.98
N ILE A 97 -10.58 -4.97 -2.60
CA ILE A 97 -10.68 -3.53 -2.82
C ILE A 97 -11.00 -3.29 -4.30
N SER A 98 -11.85 -2.29 -4.57
CA SER A 98 -12.13 -1.88 -5.94
C SER A 98 -10.83 -1.51 -6.67
N ARG A 99 -10.64 -2.06 -7.88
CA ARG A 99 -9.51 -1.74 -8.75
C ARG A 99 -9.37 -0.23 -8.98
N ASN A 100 -10.47 0.51 -9.06
CA ASN A 100 -10.43 1.97 -9.24
C ASN A 100 -9.83 2.69 -8.02
N THR A 101 -10.07 2.18 -6.82
CA THR A 101 -9.45 2.73 -5.60
C THR A 101 -7.93 2.60 -5.66
N ILE A 102 -7.42 1.45 -6.10
CA ILE A 102 -5.98 1.18 -6.20
C ILE A 102 -5.34 1.91 -7.39
N VAL A 103 -5.95 1.85 -8.57
CA VAL A 103 -5.32 2.33 -9.81
C VAL A 103 -5.52 3.83 -10.02
N ARG A 104 -6.68 4.39 -9.67
CA ARG A 104 -7.04 5.78 -10.00
C ARG A 104 -7.00 6.73 -8.79
N ASN A 105 -7.48 6.28 -7.64
CA ASN A 105 -7.72 7.15 -6.49
C ASN A 105 -6.58 7.17 -5.47
N SER A 106 -5.67 6.20 -5.52
CA SER A 106 -4.47 6.15 -4.69
C SER A 106 -3.50 7.29 -5.04
N THR A 107 -2.76 7.75 -4.04
CA THR A 107 -1.72 8.79 -4.14
C THR A 107 -0.37 8.35 -3.56
N SER A 108 -0.30 7.19 -2.90
CA SER A 108 0.94 6.55 -2.46
C SER A 108 0.73 5.05 -2.27
N ILE A 109 1.82 4.29 -2.16
CA ILE A 109 1.78 2.85 -1.90
C ILE A 109 1.25 2.57 -0.47
N ASP A 110 1.63 3.38 0.51
CA ASP A 110 1.15 3.26 1.89
C ASP A 110 -0.34 3.50 2.03
N GLN A 111 -0.89 4.43 1.25
CA GLN A 111 -2.33 4.65 1.24
C GLN A 111 -3.08 3.38 0.80
N ILE A 112 -2.52 2.61 -0.13
CA ILE A 112 -3.10 1.34 -0.58
C ILE A 112 -3.02 0.32 0.55
N TRP A 113 -1.88 0.18 1.21
CA TRP A 113 -1.72 -0.74 2.35
C TRP A 113 -2.66 -0.41 3.50
N GLN A 114 -2.77 0.87 3.85
CA GLN A 114 -3.71 1.33 4.88
C GLN A 114 -5.17 1.11 4.48
N CYS A 115 -5.52 1.36 3.21
CA CYS A 115 -6.87 1.08 2.71
C CYS A 115 -7.24 -0.41 2.85
N ILE A 116 -6.31 -1.32 2.56
CA ILE A 116 -6.54 -2.76 2.71
C ILE A 116 -6.62 -3.15 4.20
N ARG A 117 -5.74 -2.62 5.07
CA ARG A 117 -5.81 -2.83 6.52
C ARG A 117 -7.17 -2.42 7.09
N LEU A 118 -7.63 -1.23 6.72
CA LEU A 118 -8.92 -0.68 7.16
C LEU A 118 -10.09 -1.55 6.71
N HIS A 119 -10.04 -2.12 5.49
CA HIS A 119 -11.08 -3.04 5.02
C HIS A 119 -11.26 -4.26 5.91
N TYR A 120 -10.15 -4.81 6.45
CA TYR A 120 -10.20 -5.93 7.38
C TYR A 120 -10.36 -5.52 8.85
N GLY A 121 -10.38 -4.22 9.16
CA GLY A 121 -10.41 -3.73 10.53
C GLY A 121 -9.10 -3.98 11.31
N PHE A 122 -7.98 -4.21 10.61
CA PHE A 122 -6.69 -4.36 11.27
C PHE A 122 -6.22 -3.00 11.79
N GLN A 123 -6.02 -2.89 13.09
CA GLN A 123 -5.43 -1.70 13.67
C GLN A 123 -3.93 -1.66 13.34
N SER A 124 -3.45 -0.50 12.88
CA SER A 124 -2.01 -0.20 12.88
C SER A 124 -1.62 -0.04 14.36
N THR A 125 -1.00 -1.04 14.97
CA THR A 125 -0.62 -1.04 16.40
C THR A 125 0.21 0.22 16.77
N GLY A 126 0.06 0.84 17.95
CA GLY A 126 -0.74 0.46 19.13
C GLY A 126 -0.91 1.61 20.16
N ALA A 127 -1.62 1.26 21.24
CA ALA A 127 -2.07 2.07 22.39
C ALA A 127 -3.39 2.86 22.21
N HIS A 128 -4.42 2.34 22.90
CA HIS A 128 -5.61 3.00 23.40
C HIS A 128 -6.51 3.76 22.41
N PHE A 129 -7.51 3.05 21.87
CA PHE A 129 -8.85 3.61 21.86
C PHE A 129 -9.86 2.53 22.27
N VAL A 130 -10.26 2.60 23.54
CA VAL A 130 -11.61 2.26 24.02
C VAL A 130 -11.88 0.76 24.26
N GLY A 131 -11.17 0.23 25.25
CA GLY A 131 -11.80 -0.56 26.31
C GLY A 131 -12.68 0.31 27.25
N LEU A 132 -13.38 1.33 26.74
CA LEU A 132 -14.43 2.07 27.45
C LEU A 132 -15.83 1.50 27.15
N ALA A 133 -15.96 0.61 26.16
CA ALA A 133 -17.25 -0.02 25.88
C ALA A 133 -17.58 -1.16 26.85
N ASP A 134 -16.60 -1.63 27.64
CA ASP A 134 -16.77 -2.76 28.57
C ASP A 134 -16.42 -2.43 30.03
N MET A 135 -16.08 -1.16 30.33
CA MET A 135 -16.04 -0.69 31.72
C MET A 135 -17.47 -0.47 32.21
N LYS A 136 -18.08 -1.53 32.74
CA LYS A 136 -19.25 -1.39 33.60
C LYS A 136 -18.76 -0.92 34.96
N LEU A 137 -19.18 0.28 35.37
CA LEU A 137 -19.16 0.64 36.78
C LEU A 137 -20.10 -0.31 37.51
N GLU A 138 -19.55 -1.21 38.32
CA GLU A 138 -20.32 -1.98 39.29
C GLU A 138 -20.82 -1.02 40.38
N VAL A 139 -22.09 -1.16 40.74
CA VAL A 139 -22.73 -0.30 41.75
C VAL A 139 -22.11 -0.60 43.11
N GLY A 140 -21.21 0.28 43.58
CA GLY A 140 -20.63 0.17 44.93
C GLY A 140 -19.22 0.74 45.12
N GLU A 141 -18.54 1.24 44.09
CA GLU A 141 -17.24 1.91 44.27
C GLU A 141 -17.40 3.26 45.00
N LEU A 142 -17.40 3.19 46.33
CA LEU A 142 -17.15 4.34 47.21
C LEU A 142 -15.67 4.70 47.10
N THR A 143 -15.39 5.94 46.74
CA THR A 143 -14.08 6.55 46.96
C THR A 143 -13.80 6.55 48.46
N GLU A 144 -12.80 5.78 48.91
CA GLU A 144 -12.29 5.86 50.27
C GLU A 144 -11.77 7.28 50.54
N ASP A 145 -12.26 7.86 51.64
CA ASP A 145 -11.87 9.13 52.26
C ASP A 145 -10.35 9.24 52.46
N LEU A 146 -9.79 10.39 52.09
CA LEU A 146 -8.50 10.92 52.58
C LEU A 146 -8.62 12.43 52.83
#